data_AF-A0A970NDF2-F1
#
_entry.id   AF-A0A970NDF2-F1
#
_cell.length_a   1.000
_cell.length_b   1.000
_cell.length_c   1.000
_cell.angle_alpha   90.00
_cell.angle_beta   90.00
_cell.angle_gamma   90.00
#
_symmetry.space_group_name_H-M   'P 1'
#
loop_
_entity.id
_entity.type
_entity.pdbx_description
1 polymer ?
#
loop_
_entity_poly.entity_id
_entity_poly.type
_entity_poly.pdbx_seq_one_letter_code
_entity_poly.pdbx_strand_id
1 'polypeptide(L)'
;MRMIIGGDLVPTPSNAHLFNSGDAEVLLGEVLLGHLSKADFRVVNLEAPLADQEAPILKNGPNLLSPASAVKGIAAIGVNLVSLANNHCLDNGEHGLFSTLKTLQDNGIDWVGAGPDLQAAAEPYIFAMNGLRIGFYACAEHEFSIAAFNGAGANPFDPLESLDHVSDLKKRCDYVIVLYHGGRELYRYPSPDLQVICRKLAEKGADLILCQHSHCIGAFEQYKGSMIVYGQGNFLFDYEENEFTRTALLIDVEFTATEMMVGFLPLIKQGNVVRMADNPSAAEILASFRQRSEQILDEALVQSQYDDLALEKLNGYLAAFMGNSLLFRVMNKLSGHRLTSFMYSPLSLTRLRNYIECEAHRELILAGLKKHLAQQDK
;
A
#
# COMPACT_ATOMS: atom_id res chain seq x y z
N MET A 1 -1.12 -24.42 9.76
CA MET A 1 -1.42 -23.75 8.48
C MET A 1 -0.33 -22.73 8.25
N ARG A 2 0.23 -22.64 7.04
CA ARG A 2 1.24 -21.65 6.68
C ARG A 2 0.71 -20.72 5.60
N MET A 3 0.84 -19.41 5.82
CA MET A 3 0.43 -18.37 4.88
C MET A 3 1.63 -17.51 4.54
N ILE A 4 1.73 -17.09 3.28
CA ILE A 4 2.73 -16.10 2.87
C ILE A 4 2.01 -14.87 2.34
N ILE A 5 2.41 -13.69 2.83
CA ILE A 5 1.89 -12.41 2.37
C ILE A 5 3.05 -11.63 1.76
N GLY A 6 2.89 -11.23 0.50
CA GLY A 6 3.79 -10.31 -0.20
C GLY A 6 3.23 -8.89 -0.24
N GLY A 7 4.14 -7.94 -0.42
CA GLY A 7 3.80 -6.54 -0.69
C GLY A 7 3.34 -6.33 -2.14
N ASP A 8 3.80 -5.22 -2.69
CA ASP A 8 3.27 -4.69 -3.94
C ASP A 8 3.73 -5.54 -5.13
N LEU A 9 2.77 -6.02 -5.90
CA LEU A 9 2.94 -6.75 -7.15
C LEU A 9 2.31 -5.94 -8.27
N VAL A 10 3.13 -5.62 -9.27
CA VAL A 10 2.70 -4.94 -10.49
C VAL A 10 3.41 -5.58 -11.67
N PRO A 11 2.67 -6.24 -12.58
CA PRO A 11 3.21 -6.63 -13.87
C PRO A 11 3.53 -5.36 -14.70
N THR A 12 4.80 -4.98 -14.75
CA THR A 12 5.24 -3.78 -15.46
C THR A 12 5.61 -4.10 -16.90
N PRO A 13 5.75 -3.10 -17.79
CA PRO A 13 6.16 -3.35 -19.17
C PRO A 13 7.47 -4.16 -19.32
N SER A 14 8.39 -4.07 -18.34
CA SER A 14 9.66 -4.79 -18.39
C SER A 14 9.53 -6.30 -18.18
N ASN A 15 8.51 -6.78 -17.47
CA ASN A 15 8.31 -8.20 -17.15
C ASN A 15 6.92 -8.75 -17.52
N ALA A 16 6.04 -7.95 -18.12
CA ALA A 16 4.70 -8.36 -18.52
C ALA A 16 4.68 -9.62 -19.40
N HIS A 17 5.68 -9.80 -20.28
CA HIS A 17 5.79 -11.01 -21.10
C HIS A 17 5.94 -12.30 -20.28
N LEU A 18 6.64 -12.25 -19.14
CA LEU A 18 6.81 -13.39 -18.22
C LEU A 18 5.52 -13.70 -17.46
N PHE A 19 4.78 -12.66 -17.06
CA PHE A 19 3.45 -12.83 -16.49
C PHE A 19 2.49 -13.43 -17.52
N ASN A 20 2.51 -12.95 -18.77
CA ASN A 20 1.63 -13.43 -19.83
C ASN A 20 1.90 -14.88 -20.24
N SER A 21 3.15 -15.35 -20.12
CA SER A 21 3.53 -16.74 -20.36
C SER A 21 3.33 -17.65 -19.14
N GLY A 22 3.06 -17.09 -17.96
CA GLY A 22 2.95 -17.86 -16.72
C GLY A 22 4.30 -18.37 -16.20
N ASP A 23 5.41 -17.72 -16.55
CA ASP A 23 6.76 -18.18 -16.21
C ASP A 23 7.17 -17.75 -14.80
N ALA A 24 6.54 -18.36 -13.80
CA ALA A 24 6.78 -18.06 -12.40
C ALA A 24 8.23 -18.37 -11.96
N GLU A 25 8.90 -19.33 -12.61
CA GLU A 25 10.28 -19.70 -12.28
C GLU A 25 11.25 -18.59 -12.68
N VAL A 26 11.09 -17.98 -13.86
CA VAL A 26 11.90 -16.82 -14.22
C VAL A 26 11.57 -15.62 -13.33
N LEU A 27 10.29 -15.39 -13.03
CA LEU A 27 9.85 -14.27 -12.18
C LEU A 27 10.43 -14.32 -10.77
N LEU A 28 10.48 -15.50 -10.15
CA LEU A 28 10.77 -15.65 -8.71
C LEU A 28 12.04 -16.46 -8.39
N GLY A 29 12.48 -17.32 -9.32
CA GLY A 29 13.53 -18.30 -9.09
C GLY A 29 13.04 -19.51 -8.28
N GLU A 30 13.71 -20.66 -8.47
CA GLU A 30 13.33 -21.94 -7.85
C GLU A 30 13.25 -21.87 -6.32
N VAL A 31 14.18 -21.18 -5.66
CA VAL A 31 14.24 -21.12 -4.20
C VAL A 31 13.00 -20.41 -3.63
N LEU A 32 12.65 -19.25 -4.19
CA LEU A 32 11.49 -18.48 -3.76
C LEU A 32 10.20 -19.23 -4.05
N LEU A 33 10.06 -19.82 -5.24
CA LEU A 33 8.93 -20.70 -5.57
C LEU A 33 8.81 -21.89 -4.61
N GLY A 34 9.95 -22.47 -4.21
CA GLY A 34 9.98 -23.55 -3.22
C GLY A 34 9.44 -23.13 -1.85
N HIS A 35 9.61 -21.86 -1.45
CA HIS A 35 8.98 -21.34 -0.24
C HIS A 35 7.47 -21.10 -0.41
N LEU A 36 7.06 -20.53 -1.55
CA LEU A 36 5.66 -20.22 -1.86
C LEU A 36 4.79 -21.47 -2.06
N SER A 37 5.32 -22.50 -2.73
CA SER A 37 4.61 -23.76 -2.97
C SER A 37 4.36 -24.57 -1.69
N LYS A 38 5.12 -24.33 -0.62
CA LYS A 38 4.91 -24.91 0.72
C LYS A 38 3.91 -24.13 1.58
N ALA A 39 3.47 -22.95 1.15
CA ALA A 39 2.40 -22.24 1.83
C ALA A 39 1.04 -22.86 1.47
N ASP A 40 0.10 -22.84 2.39
CA ASP A 40 -1.27 -23.24 2.13
C ASP A 40 -2.06 -22.10 1.48
N PHE A 41 -1.73 -20.85 1.81
CA PHE A 41 -2.42 -19.65 1.33
C PHE A 41 -1.42 -18.52 1.01
N ARG A 42 -1.60 -17.85 -0.13
CA ARG A 42 -0.72 -16.75 -0.60
C ARG A 42 -1.52 -15.49 -0.87
N VAL A 43 -1.04 -14.36 -0.34
CA VAL A 43 -1.66 -13.04 -0.48
C VAL A 43 -0.65 -12.06 -1.07
N VAL A 44 -1.07 -11.17 -1.96
CA VAL A 44 -0.25 -10.05 -2.47
C VAL A 44 -1.09 -8.77 -2.57
N ASN A 45 -0.47 -7.60 -2.64
CA ASN A 45 -1.14 -6.37 -3.07
C ASN A 45 -1.01 -6.24 -4.59
N LEU A 46 -2.12 -6.32 -5.33
CA LEU A 46 -2.12 -6.10 -6.78
C LEU A 46 -2.37 -4.62 -7.06
N GLU A 47 -1.30 -3.89 -7.31
CA GLU A 47 -1.29 -2.42 -7.35
C GLU A 47 -1.33 -1.88 -8.78
N ALA A 48 -2.07 -2.57 -9.66
CA ALA A 48 -2.39 -2.07 -10.98
C ALA A 48 -3.69 -2.71 -11.50
N PRO A 49 -4.48 -1.99 -12.31
CA PRO A 49 -5.59 -2.59 -13.03
C PRO A 49 -5.08 -3.62 -14.04
N LEU A 50 -5.82 -4.73 -14.16
CA LEU A 50 -5.65 -5.73 -15.21
C LEU A 50 -6.68 -5.45 -16.33
N ALA A 51 -6.25 -4.75 -17.37
CA ALA A 51 -7.09 -4.42 -18.51
C ALA A 51 -6.29 -4.26 -19.80
N ASP A 52 -6.96 -4.45 -20.95
CA ASP A 52 -6.34 -4.31 -22.27
C ASP A 52 -6.71 -2.98 -22.96
N GLN A 53 -7.58 -2.19 -22.33
CA GLN A 53 -7.97 -0.85 -22.80
C GLN A 53 -7.39 0.22 -21.87
N GLU A 54 -6.59 1.12 -22.44
CA GLU A 54 -6.14 2.33 -21.76
C GLU A 54 -7.29 3.34 -21.63
N ALA A 55 -7.54 3.79 -20.40
CA ALA A 55 -8.54 4.81 -20.07
C ALA A 55 -8.10 5.60 -18.82
N PRO A 56 -6.92 6.26 -18.85
CA PRO A 56 -6.29 6.81 -17.65
C PRO A 56 -7.14 7.92 -17.01
N ILE A 57 -7.21 7.93 -15.67
CA ILE A 57 -7.87 9.01 -14.93
C ILE A 57 -6.96 10.23 -14.78
N LEU A 58 -7.57 11.40 -14.54
CA LEU A 58 -6.84 12.58 -14.09
C LEU A 58 -6.47 12.44 -12.61
N LYS A 59 -5.21 12.10 -12.34
CA LYS A 59 -4.65 12.00 -10.98
C LYS A 59 -3.29 12.66 -10.86
N ASN A 60 -2.85 12.86 -9.62
CA ASN A 60 -1.45 13.13 -9.32
C ASN A 60 -0.69 11.79 -9.19
N GLY A 61 0.50 11.70 -9.78
CA GLY A 61 1.24 10.44 -9.90
C GLY A 61 0.96 9.69 -11.22
N PRO A 62 1.62 8.56 -11.47
CA PRO A 62 1.43 7.79 -12.69
C PRO A 62 0.07 7.07 -12.70
N ASN A 63 -0.43 6.81 -13.92
CA ASN A 63 -1.46 5.81 -14.15
C ASN A 63 -0.76 4.49 -14.53
N LEU A 64 -0.96 3.46 -13.73
CA LEU A 64 -0.47 2.11 -13.98
C LEU A 64 -1.52 1.31 -14.74
N LEU A 65 -1.04 0.40 -15.58
CA LEU A 65 -1.87 -0.55 -16.32
C LEU A 65 -1.05 -1.80 -16.60
N SER A 66 -1.65 -2.96 -16.32
CA SER A 66 -1.10 -4.25 -16.68
C SER A 66 -2.07 -4.97 -17.62
N PRO A 67 -1.59 -5.72 -18.62
CA PRO A 67 -2.46 -6.45 -19.53
C PRO A 67 -3.28 -7.49 -18.75
N ALA A 68 -4.53 -7.74 -19.16
CA ALA A 68 -5.39 -8.70 -18.46
C ALA A 68 -4.78 -10.11 -18.41
N SER A 69 -4.03 -10.47 -19.46
CA SER A 69 -3.31 -11.74 -19.54
C SER A 69 -2.19 -11.93 -18.51
N ALA A 70 -1.75 -10.87 -17.80
CA ALA A 70 -0.75 -10.98 -16.74
C ALA A 70 -1.25 -11.80 -15.55
N VAL A 71 -2.57 -11.98 -15.41
CA VAL A 71 -3.17 -12.87 -14.40
C VAL A 71 -2.63 -14.30 -14.47
N LYS A 72 -2.16 -14.76 -15.64
CA LYS A 72 -1.56 -16.09 -15.80
C LYS A 72 -0.32 -16.27 -14.93
N GLY A 73 0.53 -15.24 -14.85
CA GLY A 73 1.71 -15.25 -13.98
C GLY A 73 1.33 -15.20 -12.51
N ILE A 74 0.33 -14.38 -12.16
CA ILE A 74 -0.19 -14.31 -10.79
C ILE A 74 -0.75 -15.67 -10.35
N ALA A 75 -1.50 -16.34 -11.23
CA ALA A 75 -2.01 -17.70 -11.00
C ALA A 75 -0.87 -18.75 -10.95
N ALA A 76 0.15 -18.64 -11.80
CA ALA A 76 1.30 -19.55 -11.81
C ALA A 76 2.18 -19.42 -10.54
N ILE A 77 2.21 -18.23 -9.91
CA ILE A 77 2.81 -18.01 -8.59
C ILE A 77 1.98 -18.71 -7.47
N GLY A 78 0.71 -19.00 -7.75
CA GLY A 78 -0.22 -19.66 -6.83
C GLY A 78 -0.97 -18.70 -5.92
N VAL A 79 -1.02 -17.40 -6.23
CA VAL A 79 -1.72 -16.40 -5.40
C VAL A 79 -3.18 -16.80 -5.20
N ASN A 80 -3.65 -16.77 -3.95
CA ASN A 80 -5.02 -17.11 -3.58
C ASN A 80 -5.90 -15.87 -3.42
N LEU A 81 -5.35 -14.81 -2.82
CA LEU A 81 -6.05 -13.57 -2.52
C LEU A 81 -5.19 -12.37 -2.95
N VAL A 82 -5.80 -11.39 -3.59
CA VAL A 82 -5.17 -10.09 -3.83
C VAL A 82 -5.85 -8.99 -3.00
N SER A 83 -5.05 -8.11 -2.39
CA SER A 83 -5.57 -6.81 -1.97
C SER A 83 -5.68 -5.91 -3.18
N LEU A 84 -6.83 -5.25 -3.33
CA LEU A 84 -7.08 -4.18 -4.29
C LEU A 84 -7.34 -2.83 -3.60
N ALA A 85 -7.32 -2.79 -2.25
CA ALA A 85 -7.33 -1.53 -1.52
C ALA A 85 -5.97 -0.87 -1.69
N ASN A 86 -5.79 -0.10 -2.76
CA ASN A 86 -4.61 0.69 -3.05
C ASN A 86 -4.95 1.91 -3.90
N ASN A 87 -3.99 2.81 -4.08
CA ASN A 87 -4.14 4.06 -4.81
C ASN A 87 -4.17 3.90 -6.35
N HIS A 88 -3.97 2.68 -6.86
CA HIS A 88 -3.82 2.40 -8.30
C HIS A 88 -4.99 1.60 -8.91
N CYS A 89 -5.91 1.05 -8.11
CA CYS A 89 -6.99 0.19 -8.61
C CYS A 89 -7.97 0.88 -9.60
N LEU A 90 -8.05 2.22 -9.60
CA LEU A 90 -8.87 3.04 -10.52
C LEU A 90 -8.04 3.82 -11.55
N ASP A 91 -6.76 3.50 -11.74
CA ASP A 91 -5.93 4.27 -12.67
C ASP A 91 -6.47 4.30 -14.10
N ASN A 92 -7.25 3.29 -14.49
CA ASN A 92 -7.96 3.26 -15.78
C ASN A 92 -9.50 3.33 -15.61
N GLY A 93 -9.94 4.03 -14.57
CA GLY A 93 -11.34 4.23 -14.19
C GLY A 93 -12.05 2.94 -13.76
N GLU A 94 -13.37 3.02 -13.61
CA GLU A 94 -14.20 1.89 -13.19
C GLU A 94 -14.11 0.71 -14.18
N HIS A 95 -13.94 0.99 -15.48
CA HIS A 95 -13.74 -0.05 -16.48
C HIS A 95 -12.48 -0.89 -16.18
N GLY A 96 -11.37 -0.24 -15.83
CA GLY A 96 -10.14 -0.93 -15.44
C GLY A 96 -10.34 -1.81 -14.21
N LEU A 97 -11.04 -1.30 -13.18
CA LEU A 97 -11.36 -2.10 -11.99
C LEU A 97 -12.27 -3.28 -12.32
N PHE A 98 -13.37 -3.08 -13.06
CA PHE A 98 -14.27 -4.17 -13.42
C PHE A 98 -13.61 -5.23 -14.31
N SER A 99 -12.74 -4.82 -15.23
CA SER A 99 -11.88 -5.74 -15.99
C SER A 99 -11.01 -6.57 -15.04
N THR A 100 -10.43 -5.93 -14.02
CA THR A 100 -9.60 -6.60 -13.01
C THR A 100 -10.42 -7.63 -12.23
N LEU A 101 -11.57 -7.24 -11.67
CA LEU A 101 -12.43 -8.13 -10.89
C LEU A 101 -12.89 -9.34 -11.72
N LYS A 102 -13.30 -9.10 -12.96
CA LYS A 102 -13.68 -10.18 -13.89
C LYS A 102 -12.50 -11.12 -14.17
N THR A 103 -11.32 -10.55 -14.43
CA THR A 103 -10.11 -11.32 -14.74
C THR A 103 -9.69 -12.21 -13.56
N LEU A 104 -9.76 -11.69 -12.34
CA LEU A 104 -9.47 -12.46 -11.11
C LEU A 104 -10.50 -13.58 -10.91
N GLN A 105 -11.80 -13.26 -11.04
CA GLN A 105 -12.88 -14.23 -10.93
C GLN A 105 -12.75 -15.38 -11.94
N ASP A 106 -12.49 -15.08 -13.22
CA ASP A 106 -12.34 -16.08 -14.28
C ASP A 106 -11.13 -17.01 -14.06
N ASN A 107 -10.16 -16.61 -13.24
CA ASN A 107 -8.96 -17.38 -12.91
C ASN A 107 -8.98 -17.95 -11.48
N GLY A 108 -10.10 -17.83 -10.75
CA GLY A 108 -10.24 -18.38 -9.41
C GLY A 108 -9.33 -17.74 -8.36
N ILE A 109 -9.02 -16.46 -8.52
CA ILE A 109 -8.27 -15.65 -7.55
C ILE A 109 -9.26 -14.74 -6.84
N ASP A 110 -9.30 -14.82 -5.52
CA ASP A 110 -10.16 -13.97 -4.70
C ASP A 110 -9.53 -12.58 -4.50
N TRP A 111 -10.34 -11.60 -4.11
CA TRP A 111 -9.85 -10.25 -3.77
C TRP A 111 -10.53 -9.68 -2.52
N VAL A 112 -9.93 -8.62 -1.98
CA VAL A 112 -10.49 -7.83 -0.87
C VAL A 112 -10.13 -6.35 -1.05
N GLY A 113 -10.96 -5.47 -0.50
CA GLY A 113 -10.63 -4.04 -0.38
C GLY A 113 -10.95 -3.18 -1.60
N ALA A 114 -11.65 -3.71 -2.61
CA ALA A 114 -12.22 -2.92 -3.70
C ALA A 114 -13.51 -3.57 -4.23
N GLY A 115 -14.41 -2.75 -4.77
CA GLY A 115 -15.72 -3.22 -5.23
C GLY A 115 -16.46 -2.23 -6.12
N PRO A 116 -17.67 -2.58 -6.60
CA PRO A 116 -18.53 -1.72 -7.39
C PRO A 116 -19.08 -0.49 -6.64
N ASP A 117 -19.02 -0.52 -5.31
CA ASP A 117 -19.44 0.56 -4.42
C ASP A 117 -18.70 0.46 -3.08
N LEU A 118 -18.88 1.45 -2.21
CA LEU A 118 -18.24 1.52 -0.90
C LEU A 118 -18.58 0.33 0.00
N GLN A 119 -19.83 -0.17 -0.04
CA GLN A 119 -20.24 -1.29 0.80
C GLN A 119 -19.50 -2.56 0.38
N ALA A 120 -19.50 -2.88 -0.92
CA ALA A 120 -18.81 -4.05 -1.45
C ALA A 120 -17.29 -3.95 -1.29
N ALA A 121 -16.71 -2.75 -1.40
CA ALA A 121 -15.29 -2.55 -1.15
C ALA A 121 -14.91 -2.82 0.32
N ALA A 122 -15.79 -2.47 1.27
CA ALA A 122 -15.57 -2.64 2.71
C ALA A 122 -15.81 -4.09 3.21
N GLU A 123 -16.43 -4.95 2.40
CA GLU A 123 -16.66 -6.35 2.78
C GLU A 123 -15.33 -7.09 3.04
N PRO A 124 -15.15 -7.68 4.23
CA PRO A 124 -13.94 -8.42 4.54
C PRO A 124 -13.97 -9.81 3.89
N TYR A 125 -12.78 -10.32 3.57
CA TYR A 125 -12.64 -11.70 3.09
C TYR A 125 -12.39 -12.64 4.27
N ILE A 126 -13.17 -13.72 4.40
CA ILE A 126 -13.00 -14.71 5.47
C ILE A 126 -12.69 -16.07 4.86
N PHE A 127 -11.53 -16.60 5.22
CA PHE A 127 -11.07 -17.91 4.81
C PHE A 127 -11.07 -18.88 5.98
N ALA A 128 -11.56 -20.09 5.77
CA ALA A 128 -11.57 -21.15 6.78
C ALA A 128 -10.71 -22.34 6.34
N MET A 129 -9.72 -22.71 7.15
CA MET A 129 -8.88 -23.88 6.89
C MET A 129 -8.36 -24.50 8.18
N ASN A 130 -8.32 -25.83 8.22
CA ASN A 130 -7.87 -26.61 9.38
C ASN A 130 -8.59 -26.22 10.69
N GLY A 131 -9.87 -25.83 10.59
CA GLY A 131 -10.70 -25.43 11.72
C GLY A 131 -10.52 -23.99 12.19
N LEU A 132 -9.58 -23.23 11.61
CA LEU A 132 -9.37 -21.81 11.89
C LEU A 132 -10.09 -20.95 10.85
N ARG A 133 -10.63 -19.81 11.28
CA ARG A 133 -11.17 -18.74 10.43
C ARG A 133 -10.25 -17.53 10.51
N ILE A 134 -9.72 -17.14 9.35
CA ILE A 134 -8.85 -15.96 9.20
C ILE A 134 -9.59 -14.92 8.39
N GLY A 135 -9.77 -13.74 8.96
CA GLY A 135 -10.41 -12.60 8.33
C GLY A 135 -9.38 -11.61 7.79
N PHE A 136 -9.62 -11.08 6.61
CA PHE A 136 -8.84 -10.00 6.01
C PHE A 136 -9.71 -8.76 5.89
N TYR A 137 -9.23 -7.66 6.45
CA TYR A 137 -9.76 -6.33 6.21
C TYR A 137 -8.70 -5.54 5.43
N ALA A 138 -9.07 -4.97 4.29
CA ALA A 138 -8.16 -4.18 3.47
C ALA A 138 -8.71 -2.78 3.26
N CYS A 139 -7.87 -1.76 3.45
CA CYS A 139 -8.25 -0.36 3.31
C CYS A 139 -7.07 0.48 2.83
N ALA A 140 -7.34 1.59 2.16
CA ALA A 140 -6.33 2.52 1.64
C ALA A 140 -6.52 3.94 2.17
N GLU A 141 -5.43 4.70 2.25
CA GLU A 141 -5.52 6.14 2.48
C GLU A 141 -6.24 6.87 1.35
N HIS A 142 -6.78 8.04 1.65
CA HIS A 142 -7.63 8.77 0.72
C HIS A 142 -6.83 9.36 -0.45
N GLU A 143 -6.93 8.71 -1.60
CA GLU A 143 -6.39 9.15 -2.89
C GLU A 143 -7.46 9.17 -4.00
N PHE A 144 -7.04 9.03 -5.26
CA PHE A 144 -7.89 9.08 -6.46
C PHE A 144 -8.64 7.77 -6.74
N SER A 145 -8.42 6.72 -5.93
CA SER A 145 -8.97 5.39 -6.14
C SER A 145 -10.15 5.01 -5.23
N ILE A 146 -10.51 5.86 -4.26
CA ILE A 146 -11.48 5.52 -3.21
C ILE A 146 -12.89 5.36 -3.77
N ALA A 147 -13.57 4.29 -3.35
CA ALA A 147 -14.96 4.03 -3.66
C ALA A 147 -15.87 5.14 -3.12
N ALA A 148 -16.83 5.56 -3.95
CA ALA A 148 -17.92 6.43 -3.51
C ALA A 148 -19.11 5.57 -3.06
N PHE A 149 -20.11 6.20 -2.40
CA PHE A 149 -21.31 5.49 -1.94
C PHE A 149 -21.98 4.62 -3.03
N ASN A 150 -22.02 5.11 -4.28
CA ASN A 150 -22.51 4.38 -5.46
C ASN A 150 -21.47 4.37 -6.60
N GLY A 151 -20.17 4.37 -6.27
CA GLY A 151 -19.10 4.41 -7.28
C GLY A 151 -17.99 3.43 -6.92
N ALA A 152 -17.44 2.78 -7.94
CA ALA A 152 -16.48 1.72 -7.73
C ALA A 152 -15.14 2.26 -7.22
N GLY A 153 -14.37 1.44 -6.51
CA GLY A 153 -13.05 1.83 -6.02
C GLY A 153 -12.54 1.02 -4.85
N ALA A 154 -11.45 1.49 -4.26
CA ALA A 154 -10.82 0.96 -3.06
C ALA A 154 -11.60 1.35 -1.80
N ASN A 155 -11.60 0.46 -0.81
CA ASN A 155 -12.13 0.74 0.53
C ASN A 155 -11.26 1.80 1.22
N PRO A 156 -11.80 2.96 1.63
CA PRO A 156 -11.03 3.94 2.37
C PRO A 156 -10.79 3.48 3.80
N PHE A 157 -9.62 3.83 4.34
CA PHE A 157 -9.51 3.96 5.79
C PHE A 157 -10.33 5.16 6.25
N ASP A 158 -11.29 4.89 7.12
CA ASP A 158 -12.11 5.89 7.79
C ASP A 158 -12.09 5.59 9.29
N PRO A 159 -11.55 6.48 10.15
CA PRO A 159 -11.52 6.25 11.59
C PRO A 159 -12.92 6.13 12.23
N LEU A 160 -13.98 6.56 11.55
CA LEU A 160 -15.36 6.43 12.02
C LEU A 160 -15.96 5.04 11.74
N GLU A 161 -15.51 4.35 10.70
CA GLU A 161 -16.10 3.08 10.23
C GLU A 161 -15.13 1.90 10.33
N SER A 162 -13.88 2.08 9.88
CA SER A 162 -12.88 1.02 9.75
C SER A 162 -12.57 0.32 11.07
N LEU A 163 -12.57 1.06 12.17
CA LEU A 163 -12.32 0.52 13.50
C LEU A 163 -13.43 -0.44 13.96
N ASP A 164 -14.67 -0.17 13.57
CA ASP A 164 -15.81 -1.01 13.93
C ASP A 164 -15.92 -2.20 12.97
N HIS A 165 -15.59 -2.04 11.68
CA HIS A 165 -15.40 -3.15 10.75
C HIS A 165 -14.40 -4.20 11.26
N VAL A 166 -13.24 -3.77 11.75
CA VAL A 166 -12.23 -4.67 12.34
C VAL A 166 -12.76 -5.35 13.60
N SER A 167 -13.46 -4.61 14.46
CA SER A 167 -14.05 -5.18 15.68
C SER A 167 -15.12 -6.22 15.38
N ASP A 168 -15.96 -5.98 14.38
CA ASP A 168 -16.99 -6.92 13.94
C ASP A 168 -16.43 -8.13 13.21
N LEU A 169 -15.33 -7.95 12.47
CA LEU A 169 -14.60 -9.06 11.86
C LEU A 169 -13.98 -9.97 12.93
N LYS A 170 -13.39 -9.41 13.99
CA LYS A 170 -12.81 -10.20 15.09
C LYS A 170 -13.83 -11.08 15.81
N LYS A 171 -15.10 -10.68 15.88
CA LYS A 171 -16.18 -11.51 16.46
C LYS A 171 -16.48 -12.79 15.64
N ARG A 172 -16.05 -12.85 14.38
CA ARG A 172 -16.36 -13.94 13.43
C ARG A 172 -15.16 -14.83 13.09
N CYS A 173 -13.96 -14.39 13.47
CA CYS A 173 -12.68 -14.97 13.06
C CYS A 173 -11.79 -15.25 14.28
N ASP A 174 -10.95 -16.27 14.17
CA ASP A 174 -9.92 -16.57 15.17
C ASP A 174 -8.79 -15.54 15.07
N TYR A 175 -8.39 -15.21 13.84
CA TYR A 175 -7.37 -14.21 13.53
C TYR A 175 -7.88 -13.18 12.52
N VAL A 176 -7.49 -11.92 12.70
CA VAL A 176 -7.79 -10.80 11.81
C VAL A 176 -6.49 -10.18 11.31
N ILE A 177 -6.36 -10.11 9.99
CA ILE A 177 -5.24 -9.48 9.29
C ILE A 177 -5.75 -8.21 8.63
N VAL A 178 -5.10 -7.09 8.92
CA VAL A 178 -5.38 -5.81 8.26
C VAL A 178 -4.30 -5.54 7.22
N LEU A 179 -4.72 -5.32 5.97
CA LEU A 179 -3.88 -4.85 4.87
C LEU A 179 -4.15 -3.35 4.70
N TYR A 180 -3.28 -2.53 5.27
CA TYR A 180 -3.42 -1.07 5.27
C TYR A 180 -2.52 -0.49 4.17
N HIS A 181 -3.10 0.05 3.11
CA HIS A 181 -2.33 0.67 2.03
C HIS A 181 -2.21 2.18 2.29
N GLY A 182 -1.08 2.59 2.87
CA GLY A 182 -0.85 3.98 3.24
C GLY A 182 0.47 4.20 3.98
N GLY A 183 0.70 5.45 4.36
CA GLY A 183 1.99 5.92 4.82
C GLY A 183 2.75 6.67 3.72
N ARG A 184 4.02 6.96 3.95
CA ARG A 184 4.81 7.77 3.01
C ARG A 184 5.72 6.89 2.16
N GLU A 185 5.58 6.99 0.84
CA GLU A 185 6.51 6.39 -0.12
C GLU A 185 7.97 6.71 0.24
N LEU A 186 8.82 5.68 0.19
CA LEU A 186 10.26 5.77 0.42
C LEU A 186 10.65 6.31 1.81
N TYR A 187 9.76 6.20 2.80
CA TYR A 187 10.03 6.53 4.20
C TYR A 187 9.96 5.27 5.07
N ARG A 188 11.07 4.96 5.74
CA ARG A 188 11.27 3.68 6.43
C ARG A 188 10.82 3.65 7.90
N TYR A 189 10.27 4.75 8.40
CA TYR A 189 9.65 4.86 9.72
C TYR A 189 8.14 5.11 9.55
N PRO A 190 7.29 4.73 10.51
CA PRO A 190 5.91 5.21 10.49
C PRO A 190 5.86 6.72 10.74
N SER A 191 4.86 7.41 10.18
CA SER A 191 4.48 8.71 10.72
C SER A 191 3.88 8.53 12.12
N PRO A 192 3.89 9.56 12.98
CA PRO A 192 3.23 9.50 14.29
C PRO A 192 1.77 9.05 14.18
N ASP A 193 1.01 9.62 13.23
CA ASP A 193 -0.40 9.27 13.03
C ASP A 193 -0.59 7.83 12.52
N LEU A 194 0.25 7.35 11.60
CA LEU A 194 0.17 5.96 11.12
C LEU A 194 0.42 4.97 12.27
N GLN A 195 1.36 5.28 13.16
CA GLN A 195 1.62 4.46 14.36
C GLN A 195 0.39 4.44 15.28
N VAL A 196 -0.24 5.58 15.53
CA VAL A 196 -1.47 5.68 16.33
C VAL A 196 -2.62 4.89 15.68
N ILE A 197 -2.81 5.03 14.37
CA ILE A 197 -3.84 4.31 13.61
C ILE A 197 -3.64 2.80 13.71
N CYS A 198 -2.43 2.29 13.47
CA CYS A 198 -2.15 0.86 13.51
C CYS A 198 -2.29 0.27 14.91
N ARG A 199 -1.81 0.99 15.94
CA ARG A 199 -2.05 0.61 17.34
C ARG A 199 -3.54 0.60 17.67
N LYS A 200 -4.34 1.50 17.10
CA LYS A 200 -5.80 1.50 17.30
C LYS A 200 -6.50 0.32 16.62
N LEU A 201 -6.05 -0.07 15.42
CA LEU A 201 -6.54 -1.28 14.74
C LEU A 201 -6.22 -2.54 15.58
N ALA A 202 -5.02 -2.62 16.16
CA ALA A 202 -4.67 -3.69 17.10
C ALA A 202 -5.60 -3.74 18.32
N GLU A 203 -5.89 -2.58 18.95
CA GLU A 203 -6.87 -2.51 20.06
C GLU A 203 -8.28 -2.98 19.68
N LYS A 204 -8.66 -2.83 18.41
CA LYS A 204 -9.97 -3.25 17.89
C LYS A 204 -10.01 -4.73 17.52
N GLY A 205 -8.89 -5.44 17.59
CA GLY A 205 -8.83 -6.90 17.47
C GLY A 205 -8.07 -7.41 16.25
N ALA A 206 -7.37 -6.55 15.51
CA ALA A 206 -6.44 -7.00 14.48
C ALA A 206 -5.22 -7.70 15.13
N ASP A 207 -4.90 -8.91 14.70
CA ASP A 207 -3.77 -9.69 15.19
C ASP A 207 -2.49 -9.41 14.39
N LEU A 208 -2.63 -9.11 13.10
CA LEU A 208 -1.55 -8.70 12.21
C LEU A 208 -1.98 -7.48 11.40
N ILE A 209 -1.18 -6.41 11.40
CA ILE A 209 -1.39 -5.21 10.58
C ILE A 209 -0.18 -5.05 9.67
N LEU A 210 -0.41 -5.04 8.36
CA LEU A 210 0.62 -4.89 7.34
C LEU A 210 0.37 -3.59 6.58
N CYS A 211 1.26 -2.62 6.75
CA CYS A 211 1.28 -1.44 5.92
C CYS A 211 1.96 -1.74 4.57
N GLN A 212 1.24 -1.46 3.50
CA GLN A 212 1.67 -1.49 2.09
C GLN A 212 1.65 -0.05 1.55
N HIS A 213 2.18 0.24 0.35
CA HIS A 213 2.36 1.58 -0.26
C HIS A 213 3.77 2.20 -0.13
N SER A 214 4.46 2.04 1.00
CA SER A 214 5.75 2.76 1.21
C SER A 214 6.88 2.31 0.25
N HIS A 215 6.68 1.22 -0.49
CA HIS A 215 7.63 0.57 -1.40
C HIS A 215 9.00 0.24 -0.79
N CYS A 216 9.12 0.25 0.54
CA CYS A 216 10.35 -0.01 1.26
C CYS A 216 10.12 -0.84 2.52
N ILE A 217 11.18 -1.54 2.95
CA ILE A 217 11.18 -2.22 4.25
C ILE A 217 11.24 -1.16 5.35
N GLY A 218 10.14 -1.03 6.09
CA GLY A 218 9.96 -0.08 7.18
C GLY A 218 10.50 -0.60 8.50
N ALA A 219 9.65 -0.65 9.52
CA ALA A 219 9.91 -1.17 10.86
C ALA A 219 8.72 -2.05 11.31
N PHE A 220 8.86 -2.77 12.42
CA PHE A 220 7.75 -3.49 13.05
C PHE A 220 7.69 -3.21 14.55
N GLU A 221 6.53 -3.44 15.16
CA GLU A 221 6.40 -3.50 16.62
C GLU A 221 5.41 -4.58 17.03
N GLN A 222 5.60 -5.12 18.24
CA GLN A 222 4.58 -5.91 18.91
C GLN A 222 3.81 -4.99 19.85
N TYR A 223 2.50 -4.88 19.65
CA TYR A 223 1.64 -4.00 20.44
C TYR A 223 0.39 -4.75 20.90
N LYS A 224 0.23 -4.90 22.22
CA LYS A 224 -0.92 -5.59 22.86
C LYS A 224 -1.22 -6.99 22.29
N GLY A 225 -0.18 -7.73 21.92
CA GLY A 225 -0.30 -9.09 21.35
C GLY A 225 -0.45 -9.12 19.83
N SER A 226 -0.62 -7.97 19.18
CA SER A 226 -0.65 -7.84 17.72
C SER A 226 0.74 -7.57 17.17
N MET A 227 1.00 -8.06 15.96
CA MET A 227 2.18 -7.70 15.16
C MET A 227 1.81 -6.58 14.19
N ILE A 228 2.58 -5.49 14.18
CA ILE A 228 2.40 -4.37 13.25
C ILE A 228 3.67 -4.23 12.40
N VAL A 229 3.54 -4.21 11.08
CA VAL A 229 4.65 -4.04 10.13
C VAL A 229 4.40 -2.81 9.26
N TYR A 230 5.19 -1.76 9.44
CA TYR A 230 5.05 -0.45 8.80
C TYR A 230 5.66 -0.36 7.39
N GLY A 231 5.66 -1.47 6.64
CA GLY A 231 6.23 -1.52 5.29
C GLY A 231 7.04 -2.79 5.05
N GLN A 232 6.58 -3.59 4.08
CA GLN A 232 7.25 -4.82 3.64
C GLN A 232 8.05 -4.66 2.33
N GLY A 233 7.91 -3.52 1.63
CA GLY A 233 8.52 -3.29 0.33
C GLY A 233 7.82 -3.99 -0.83
N ASN A 234 8.40 -3.87 -2.02
CA ASN A 234 7.83 -4.40 -3.26
C ASN A 234 8.06 -5.91 -3.38
N PHE A 235 6.99 -6.70 -3.47
CA PHE A 235 7.15 -8.12 -3.76
C PHE A 235 7.69 -8.34 -5.18
N LEU A 236 7.05 -7.72 -6.17
CA LEU A 236 7.49 -7.77 -7.56
C LEU A 236 6.97 -6.54 -8.32
N PHE A 237 7.76 -5.47 -8.29
CA PHE A 237 7.41 -4.19 -8.93
C PHE A 237 8.66 -3.50 -9.48
N ASP A 238 8.81 -3.51 -10.80
CA ASP A 238 9.94 -2.90 -11.51
C ASP A 238 9.51 -1.60 -12.20
N TYR A 239 9.42 -0.52 -11.43
CA TYR A 239 9.01 0.81 -11.91
C TYR A 239 10.12 1.86 -11.82
N GLU A 240 10.70 2.05 -10.62
CA GLU A 240 11.80 3.00 -10.40
C GLU A 240 12.97 2.33 -9.67
N GLU A 241 14.19 2.70 -10.08
CA GLU A 241 15.42 2.33 -9.40
C GLU A 241 15.67 3.27 -8.22
N ASN A 242 15.43 2.77 -7.02
CA ASN A 242 15.74 3.43 -5.76
C ASN A 242 16.36 2.41 -4.80
N GLU A 243 17.29 2.81 -3.94
CA GLU A 243 17.90 1.87 -2.99
C GLU A 243 16.89 1.15 -2.10
N PHE A 244 15.77 1.82 -1.77
CA PHE A 244 14.74 1.27 -0.89
C PHE A 244 13.80 0.29 -1.59
N THR A 245 13.66 0.36 -2.92
CA THR A 245 12.80 -0.53 -3.72
C THR A 245 13.51 -1.82 -4.13
N ARG A 246 14.80 -1.96 -3.79
CA ARG A 246 15.62 -3.13 -4.15
C ARG A 246 15.47 -4.31 -3.20
N THR A 247 14.85 -4.11 -2.05
CA THR A 247 14.67 -5.12 -1.01
C THR A 247 13.24 -5.15 -0.52
N ALA A 248 12.75 -6.34 -0.18
CA ALA A 248 11.43 -6.53 0.42
C ALA A 248 11.44 -7.69 1.42
N LEU A 249 10.34 -7.86 2.14
CA LEU A 249 10.08 -8.99 3.03
C LEU A 249 8.81 -9.69 2.54
N LEU A 250 8.85 -11.01 2.45
CA LEU A 250 7.63 -11.79 2.60
C LEU A 250 7.33 -11.97 4.08
N ILE A 251 6.07 -11.83 4.45
CA ILE A 251 5.58 -12.13 5.78
C ILE A 251 5.15 -13.59 5.79
N ASP A 252 5.87 -14.41 6.55
CA ASP A 252 5.59 -15.84 6.70
C ASP A 252 4.79 -16.04 7.99
N VAL A 253 3.53 -16.44 7.87
CA VAL A 253 2.62 -16.56 9.00
C VAL A 253 2.27 -18.02 9.22
N GLU A 254 2.70 -18.56 10.35
CA GLU A 254 2.37 -19.92 10.78
C GLU A 254 1.31 -19.90 11.87
N PHE A 255 0.21 -20.57 11.60
CA PHE A 255 -0.89 -20.76 12.53
C PHE A 255 -0.85 -22.17 13.12
N THR A 256 -0.82 -22.22 14.44
CA THR A 256 -1.07 -23.43 15.25
C THR A 256 -2.49 -23.39 15.83
N ALA A 257 -2.87 -24.41 16.59
CA ALA A 257 -4.16 -24.43 17.27
C ALA A 257 -4.33 -23.30 18.30
N THR A 258 -3.23 -22.72 18.78
CA THR A 258 -3.24 -21.76 19.90
C THR A 258 -2.50 -20.46 19.62
N GLU A 259 -1.67 -20.41 18.57
CA GLU A 259 -0.74 -19.30 18.35
C GLU A 259 -0.60 -18.95 16.86
N MET A 260 -0.35 -17.67 16.59
CA MET A 260 0.09 -17.15 15.30
C MET A 260 1.54 -16.68 15.44
N MET A 261 2.43 -17.24 14.63
CA MET A 261 3.84 -16.85 14.56
C MET A 261 4.10 -16.11 13.26
N VAL A 262 4.81 -14.99 13.35
CA VAL A 262 5.16 -14.14 12.20
C VAL A 262 6.66 -14.15 11.99
N GLY A 263 7.09 -14.62 10.82
CA GLY A 263 8.45 -14.61 10.31
C GLY A 263 8.62 -13.67 9.12
N PHE A 264 9.86 -13.39 8.77
CA PHE A 264 10.23 -12.48 7.69
C PHE A 264 11.23 -13.16 6.76
N LEU A 265 10.89 -13.26 5.47
CA LEU A 265 11.78 -13.83 4.44
C LEU A 265 12.28 -12.70 3.53
N PRO A 266 13.57 -12.33 3.61
CA PRO A 266 14.10 -11.23 2.82
C PRO A 266 14.22 -11.55 1.34
N LEU A 267 13.82 -10.59 0.51
CA LEU A 267 13.88 -10.64 -0.94
C LEU A 267 14.77 -9.53 -1.49
N ILE A 268 15.36 -9.79 -2.66
CA ILE A 268 16.11 -8.81 -3.45
C ILE A 268 15.57 -8.75 -4.87
N LYS A 269 15.41 -7.54 -5.38
CA LYS A 269 15.15 -7.26 -6.80
C LYS A 269 16.42 -7.54 -7.61
N GLN A 270 16.32 -8.38 -8.64
CA GLN A 270 17.40 -8.69 -9.57
C GLN A 270 16.97 -8.32 -11.00
N GLY A 271 17.26 -7.09 -11.42
CA GLY A 271 16.70 -6.57 -12.68
C GLY A 271 15.18 -6.41 -12.56
N ASN A 272 14.43 -6.96 -13.51
CA ASN A 272 12.96 -6.90 -13.55
C ASN A 272 12.26 -8.07 -12.83
N VAL A 273 13.00 -8.87 -12.06
CA VAL A 273 12.52 -10.05 -11.33
C VAL A 273 12.94 -10.00 -9.86
N VAL A 274 12.44 -10.92 -9.03
CA VAL A 274 12.75 -10.99 -7.59
C VAL A 274 13.34 -12.35 -7.21
N ARG A 275 14.22 -12.37 -6.21
CA ARG A 275 14.84 -13.59 -5.67
C ARG A 275 14.84 -13.55 -4.14
N MET A 276 14.96 -14.72 -3.53
CA MET A 276 15.35 -14.81 -2.12
C MET A 276 16.72 -14.15 -1.93
N ALA A 277 16.87 -13.35 -0.89
CA ALA A 277 18.16 -12.78 -0.53
C ALA A 277 19.14 -13.89 -0.11
N ASP A 278 20.41 -13.73 -0.45
CA ASP A 278 21.46 -14.61 0.07
C ASP A 278 21.68 -14.38 1.58
N ASN A 279 22.38 -15.30 2.25
CA ASN A 279 22.54 -15.24 3.71
C ASN A 279 23.14 -13.92 4.22
N PRO A 280 24.19 -13.35 3.60
CA PRO A 280 24.73 -12.05 4.01
C PRO A 280 23.72 -10.91 3.87
N SER A 281 23.07 -10.80 2.70
CA SER A 281 22.12 -9.70 2.45
C SER A 281 20.86 -9.85 3.31
N ALA A 282 20.38 -11.07 3.51
CA ALA A 282 19.26 -11.37 4.39
C ALA A 282 19.56 -10.92 5.83
N ALA A 283 20.77 -11.18 6.33
CA ALA A 283 21.19 -10.77 7.66
C ALA A 283 21.23 -9.24 7.80
N GLU A 284 21.75 -8.53 6.79
CA GLU A 284 21.79 -7.07 6.78
C GLU A 284 20.39 -6.44 6.75
N ILE A 285 19.52 -6.94 5.85
CA ILE A 285 18.13 -6.50 5.73
C ILE A 285 17.41 -6.63 7.09
N LEU A 286 17.51 -7.81 7.72
CA LEU A 286 16.84 -8.09 8.99
C LEU A 286 17.45 -7.32 10.16
N ALA A 287 18.77 -7.11 10.18
CA ALA A 287 19.43 -6.29 11.20
C ALA A 287 18.95 -4.83 11.13
N SER A 288 18.93 -4.26 9.93
CA SER A 288 18.45 -2.89 9.70
C SER A 288 16.95 -2.74 10.03
N PHE A 289 16.15 -3.73 9.67
CA PHE A 289 14.72 -3.79 10.02
C PHE A 289 14.49 -3.82 11.53
N ARG A 290 15.21 -4.68 12.27
CA ARG A 290 15.13 -4.76 13.74
C ARG A 290 15.62 -3.50 14.43
N GLN A 291 16.70 -2.89 13.94
CA GLN A 291 17.20 -1.63 14.48
C GLN A 291 16.14 -0.53 14.44
N ARG A 292 15.47 -0.34 13.29
CA ARG A 292 14.36 0.63 13.20
C ARG A 292 13.18 0.25 14.09
N SER A 293 12.94 -1.04 14.27
CA SER A 293 11.87 -1.57 15.13
C SER A 293 12.10 -1.25 16.60
N GLU A 294 13.36 -1.26 17.07
CA GLU A 294 13.73 -0.79 18.41
C GLU A 294 13.58 0.73 18.54
N GLN A 295 13.96 1.47 17.50
CA GLN A 295 13.89 2.94 17.46
C GLN A 295 12.45 3.47 17.55
N ILE A 296 11.48 2.84 16.87
CA ILE A 296 10.09 3.33 16.85
C ILE A 296 9.33 3.13 18.18
N LEU A 297 9.96 2.47 19.16
CA LEU A 297 9.43 2.39 20.53
C LEU A 297 9.61 3.71 21.30
N ASP A 298 10.52 4.58 20.85
CA ASP A 298 10.67 5.95 21.34
C ASP A 298 9.79 6.91 20.51
N GLU A 299 8.66 7.31 21.09
CA GLU A 299 7.71 8.22 20.45
C GLU A 299 8.33 9.58 20.11
N ALA A 300 9.30 10.07 20.90
CA ALA A 300 9.98 11.33 20.62
C ALA A 300 10.90 11.20 19.41
N LEU A 301 11.53 10.04 19.22
CA LEU A 301 12.32 9.76 18.02
C LEU A 301 11.44 9.68 16.78
N VAL A 302 10.30 8.98 16.85
CA VAL A 302 9.33 8.91 15.74
C VAL A 302 8.89 10.31 15.33
N GLN A 303 8.52 11.15 16.30
CA GLN A 303 8.15 12.55 16.04
C GLN A 303 9.30 13.33 15.39
N SER A 304 10.51 13.25 15.95
CA SER A 304 11.67 13.99 15.43
C SER A 304 12.04 13.57 14.00
N GLN A 305 12.03 12.27 13.70
CA GLN A 305 12.31 11.77 12.35
C GLN A 305 11.27 12.25 11.33
N TYR A 306 10.01 12.35 11.76
CA TYR A 306 8.94 12.83 10.89
C TYR A 306 8.98 14.36 10.71
N ASP A 307 9.35 15.11 11.75
CA ASP A 307 9.54 16.56 11.68
C ASP A 307 10.67 16.92 10.69
N ASP A 308 11.78 16.18 10.73
CA ASP A 308 12.89 16.36 9.78
C ASP A 308 12.44 16.11 8.33
N LEU A 309 11.70 15.02 8.10
CA LEU A 309 11.10 14.73 6.79
C LEU A 309 10.13 15.83 6.36
N ALA A 310 9.27 16.29 7.27
CA ALA A 310 8.29 17.34 6.99
C ALA A 310 8.97 18.63 6.54
N LEU A 311 10.05 19.04 7.22
CA LEU A 311 10.86 20.21 6.85
C LEU A 311 11.53 20.04 5.49
N GLU A 312 12.06 18.84 5.20
CA GLU A 312 12.66 18.53 3.89
C GLU A 312 11.63 18.66 2.75
N LYS A 313 10.41 18.12 2.94
CA LYS A 313 9.38 18.09 1.89
C LYS A 313 8.54 19.37 1.80
N LEU A 314 8.51 20.22 2.83
CA LEU A 314 7.62 21.38 2.93
C LEU A 314 7.68 22.30 1.71
N ASN A 315 8.88 22.62 1.21
CA ASN A 315 9.04 23.50 0.05
C ASN A 315 8.40 22.91 -1.22
N GLY A 316 8.41 21.58 -1.38
CA GLY A 316 7.75 20.90 -2.49
C GLY A 316 6.23 21.06 -2.43
N TYR A 317 5.63 20.90 -1.25
CA TYR A 317 4.19 21.09 -1.06
C TYR A 317 3.77 22.56 -1.25
N LEU A 318 4.52 23.51 -0.71
CA LEU A 318 4.26 24.93 -0.91
C LEU A 318 4.36 25.34 -2.39
N ALA A 319 5.32 24.78 -3.14
CA ALA A 319 5.39 24.97 -4.58
C ALA A 319 4.16 24.44 -5.31
N ALA A 320 3.64 23.27 -4.91
CA ALA A 320 2.44 22.68 -5.50
C ALA A 320 1.20 23.56 -5.27
N PHE A 321 1.01 24.10 -4.05
CA PHE A 321 -0.13 24.98 -3.74
C PHE A 321 -0.17 26.29 -4.55
N MET A 322 0.97 26.77 -5.04
CA MET A 322 1.02 27.98 -5.87
C MET A 322 0.71 27.73 -7.36
N GLY A 323 0.64 26.47 -7.78
CA GLY A 323 0.58 26.10 -9.18
C GLY A 323 1.97 25.99 -9.81
N ASN A 324 2.26 24.80 -10.33
CA ASN A 324 3.60 24.41 -10.79
C ASN A 324 3.90 24.85 -12.24
N SER A 325 3.67 26.14 -12.57
CA SER A 325 3.90 26.65 -13.93
C SER A 325 5.37 26.49 -14.36
N LEU A 326 5.62 26.34 -15.67
CA LEU A 326 6.98 26.19 -16.19
C LEU A 326 7.88 27.36 -15.79
N LEU A 327 7.35 28.59 -15.84
CA LEU A 327 8.05 29.80 -15.43
C LEU A 327 8.42 29.76 -13.94
N PHE A 328 7.47 29.36 -13.09
CA PHE A 328 7.71 29.22 -11.65
C PHE A 328 8.79 28.17 -11.36
N ARG A 329 8.77 27.01 -12.05
CA ARG A 329 9.81 25.98 -11.89
C ARG A 329 11.20 26.49 -12.24
N VAL A 330 11.34 27.21 -13.34
CA VAL A 330 12.62 27.81 -13.77
C VAL A 330 13.10 28.82 -12.73
N MET A 331 12.24 29.74 -12.30
CA MET A 331 12.60 30.73 -11.28
C MET A 331 12.96 30.09 -9.94
N ASN A 332 12.19 29.08 -9.51
CA ASN A 332 12.44 28.40 -8.25
C ASN A 332 13.79 27.66 -8.29
N LYS A 333 14.11 26.98 -9.40
CA LYS A 333 15.42 26.35 -9.60
C LYS A 333 16.56 27.36 -9.58
N LEU A 334 16.41 28.50 -10.28
CA LEU A 334 17.42 29.58 -10.29
C LEU A 334 17.63 30.19 -8.89
N SER A 335 16.61 30.20 -8.05
CA SER A 335 16.70 30.68 -6.66
C SER A 335 17.33 29.69 -5.67
N GLY A 336 17.71 28.48 -6.12
CA GLY A 336 18.13 27.40 -5.23
C GLY A 336 16.97 26.88 -4.35
N HIS A 337 15.76 26.81 -4.91
CA HIS A 337 14.53 26.38 -4.22
C HIS A 337 14.09 27.25 -3.04
N ARG A 338 14.51 28.52 -3.01
CA ARG A 338 14.15 29.49 -1.96
C ARG A 338 12.99 30.41 -2.37
N LEU A 339 12.50 30.33 -3.59
CA LEU A 339 11.45 31.25 -4.07
C LEU A 339 10.14 31.09 -3.26
N THR A 340 9.82 29.87 -2.84
CA THR A 340 8.67 29.56 -1.97
C THR A 340 8.77 30.25 -0.62
N SER A 341 9.96 30.27 0.00
CA SER A 341 10.15 30.85 1.33
C SER A 341 10.08 32.38 1.35
N PHE A 342 10.29 33.05 0.21
CA PHE A 342 10.09 34.50 0.10
C PHE A 342 8.64 34.90 -0.17
N MET A 343 7.83 34.01 -0.74
CA MET A 343 6.43 34.33 -1.11
C MET A 343 5.43 34.03 0.00
N TYR A 344 5.71 33.05 0.86
CA TYR A 344 4.85 32.73 1.99
C TYR A 344 5.25 33.52 3.24
N SER A 345 4.47 34.55 3.56
CA SER A 345 4.60 35.25 4.86
C SER A 345 4.17 34.33 6.03
N PRO A 346 4.60 34.60 7.27
CA PRO A 346 4.12 33.86 8.46
C PRO A 346 2.59 33.82 8.56
N LEU A 347 1.92 34.92 8.20
CA LEU A 347 0.46 34.98 8.16
C LEU A 347 -0.14 34.08 7.06
N SER A 348 0.48 34.03 5.89
CA SER A 348 0.05 33.16 4.79
C SER A 348 0.20 31.67 5.15
N LEU A 349 1.32 31.30 5.77
CA LEU A 349 1.55 29.93 6.27
C LEU A 349 0.54 29.55 7.35
N THR A 350 0.26 30.46 8.29
CA THR A 350 -0.72 30.24 9.35
C THR A 350 -2.12 30.01 8.79
N ARG A 351 -2.52 30.77 7.75
CA ARG A 351 -3.80 30.55 7.07
C ARG A 351 -3.85 29.21 6.34
N LEU A 352 -2.80 28.87 5.60
CA LEU A 352 -2.72 27.58 4.89
C LEU A 352 -2.80 26.40 5.86
N ARG A 353 -2.07 26.48 6.99
CA ARG A 353 -2.15 25.49 8.06
C ARG A 353 -3.59 25.34 8.58
N ASN A 354 -4.27 26.44 8.89
CA ASN A 354 -5.66 26.42 9.34
C ASN A 354 -6.61 25.79 8.30
N TYR A 355 -6.37 26.00 7.00
CA TYR A 355 -7.19 25.39 5.94
C TYR A 355 -7.02 23.86 5.84
N ILE A 356 -5.86 23.33 6.26
CA ILE A 356 -5.57 21.90 6.25
C ILE A 356 -6.05 21.24 7.56
N GLU A 357 -5.73 21.84 8.70
CA GLU A 357 -6.04 21.29 10.03
C GLU A 357 -7.55 21.33 10.32
N CYS A 358 -8.22 22.46 10.08
CA CYS A 358 -9.65 22.59 10.36
C CYS A 358 -10.48 21.75 9.39
N GLU A 359 -11.28 20.84 9.94
CA GLU A 359 -12.11 19.88 9.19
C GLU A 359 -13.08 20.59 8.25
N ALA A 360 -13.77 21.63 8.75
CA ALA A 360 -14.76 22.39 7.96
C ALA A 360 -14.11 23.13 6.77
N HIS A 361 -12.91 23.69 6.96
CA HIS A 361 -12.19 24.35 5.87
C HIS A 361 -11.67 23.33 4.85
N ARG A 362 -11.07 22.23 5.33
CA ARG A 362 -10.55 21.16 4.48
C ARG A 362 -11.66 20.55 3.62
N GLU A 363 -12.81 20.23 4.23
CA GLU A 363 -13.99 19.71 3.53
C GLU A 363 -14.46 20.67 2.42
N LEU A 364 -14.62 21.95 2.74
CA LEU A 364 -15.08 22.95 1.78
C LEU A 364 -14.11 23.11 0.60
N ILE A 365 -12.80 23.15 0.87
CA ILE A 365 -11.77 23.26 -0.17
C ILE A 365 -11.76 22.02 -1.07
N LEU A 366 -11.78 20.81 -0.48
CA LEU A 366 -11.82 19.56 -1.24
C LEU A 366 -13.08 19.46 -2.10
N ALA A 367 -14.25 19.83 -1.58
CA ALA A 367 -15.49 19.85 -2.33
C ALA A 367 -15.43 20.83 -3.51
N GLY A 368 -14.85 22.02 -3.31
CA GLY A 368 -14.62 23.01 -4.36
C GLY A 368 -13.68 22.49 -5.45
N LEU A 369 -12.53 21.91 -5.07
CA LEU A 369 -11.55 21.35 -6.01
C LEU A 369 -12.15 20.22 -6.85
N LYS A 370 -12.82 19.25 -6.22
CA LYS A 370 -13.46 18.12 -6.93
C LYS A 370 -14.50 18.60 -7.94
N LYS A 371 -15.37 19.54 -7.55
CA LYS A 371 -16.39 20.10 -8.46
C LYS A 371 -15.77 20.89 -9.61
N HIS A 372 -14.70 21.64 -9.36
CA HIS A 372 -14.04 22.43 -10.40
C HIS A 372 -13.35 21.53 -11.43
N LEU A 373 -12.65 20.47 -11.01
CA LEU A 373 -12.00 19.52 -11.91
C LEU A 373 -13.02 18.75 -12.75
N ALA A 374 -14.10 18.26 -12.14
CA ALA A 374 -15.16 17.53 -12.85
C ALA A 374 -15.93 18.39 -13.89
N GLN A 375 -15.82 19.72 -13.82
CA GLN A 375 -16.39 20.63 -14.83
C GLN A 375 -15.46 20.83 -16.03
N GLN A 376 -14.15 20.57 -15.89
CA GLN A 376 -13.17 20.71 -16.97
C GLN A 376 -13.10 19.44 -17.85
N ASP A 377 -13.53 18.29 -17.33
CA ASP A 377 -13.59 17.02 -18.05
C ASP A 377 -14.87 16.85 -18.91
N LYS A 378 -15.76 17.85 -18.93
CA LYS A 378 -16.97 17.92 -19.78
C LYS A 378 -16.80 18.98 -20.86
#